data_AF-A0A0P8DDV1-F1
#
_entry.id   AF-A0A0P8DDV1-F1
#
_cell.length_a   1.000
_cell.length_b   1.000
_cell.length_c   1.000
_cell.angle_alpha   90.00
_cell.angle_beta   90.00
_cell.angle_gamma   90.00
#
_symmetry.space_group_name_H-M   'P 1'
#
loop_
_entity.id
_entity.type
_entity.pdbx_description
1 polymer ?
#
loop_
_entity_poly.entity_id
_entity_poly.type
_entity_poly.pdbx_seq_one_letter_code
_entity_poly.pdbx_strand_id
1 'polypeptide(L)'
;MEGKLKELVGKPGVWLYIQSSQGWFKNVEILEVGDNVLTFRYESESESERKIWEKTTRIDNVSEIEVRLVVVPKMNNPQLADIRGQLSKLLQKESSPELDDRMI
;
A
#
# COMPACT_ATOMS: atom_id res chain seq x y z
N MET A 1 4.64 0.58 24.19
CA MET A 1 4.54 0.22 22.76
C MET A 1 3.09 0.12 22.30
N GLU A 2 2.23 -0.57 23.07
CA GLU A 2 0.78 -0.69 22.84
C GLU A 2 0.06 0.61 22.42
N GLY A 3 0.27 1.73 23.12
CA GLY A 3 -0.37 3.01 22.77
C GLY A 3 -0.06 3.48 21.34
N LYS A 4 1.18 3.30 20.87
CA LYS A 4 1.56 3.62 19.49
C LYS A 4 0.84 2.70 18.49
N LEU A 5 0.72 1.41 18.80
CA LEU A 5 0.00 0.46 17.94
C LEU A 5 -1.49 0.81 17.86
N LYS A 6 -2.10 1.23 18.97
CA LYS A 6 -3.50 1.71 19.01
C LYS A 6 -3.73 2.91 18.10
N GLU A 7 -2.80 3.87 18.05
CA GLU A 7 -2.86 5.02 17.13
C GLU A 7 -2.69 4.67 15.64
N LEU A 8 -2.16 3.47 15.36
CA LEU A 8 -1.89 2.98 14.01
C LEU A 8 -2.96 2.01 13.50
N VAL A 9 -3.98 1.70 14.29
CA VAL A 9 -5.14 0.87 13.87
C VAL A 9 -5.78 1.51 12.63
N GLY A 10 -5.96 0.70 11.59
CA GLY A 10 -6.52 1.14 10.30
C GLY A 10 -5.67 2.12 9.49
N LYS A 11 -4.46 2.49 9.95
CA LYS A 11 -3.57 3.38 9.19
C LYS A 11 -2.78 2.60 8.15
N PRO A 12 -2.63 3.12 6.92
CA PRO A 12 -1.80 2.50 5.89
C PRO A 12 -0.31 2.74 6.16
N GLY A 13 0.56 2.02 5.43
CA GLY A 13 2.00 2.28 5.41
C GLY A 13 2.73 1.86 6.69
N VAL A 14 2.12 1.01 7.51
CA VAL A 14 2.71 0.48 8.75
C VAL A 14 3.55 -0.75 8.43
N TRP A 15 4.76 -0.79 8.96
CA TRP A 15 5.69 -1.90 8.85
C TRP A 15 6.06 -2.36 10.26
N LEU A 16 6.04 -3.67 10.49
CA LEU A 16 6.30 -4.26 11.80
C LEU A 16 7.46 -5.25 11.70
N TYR A 17 8.47 -5.09 12.56
CA TYR A 17 9.45 -6.15 12.77
C TYR A 17 8.96 -7.08 13.88
N ILE A 18 8.79 -8.36 13.54
CA ILE A 18 8.34 -9.38 14.49
C ILE A 18 9.51 -10.30 14.83
N GLN A 19 9.98 -10.22 16.09
CA GLN A 19 11.16 -10.94 16.56
C GLN A 19 11.01 -12.46 16.42
N SER A 20 9.83 -13.01 16.73
CA SER A 20 9.56 -14.45 16.63
C SER A 20 9.61 -15.00 15.21
N SER A 21 9.45 -14.13 14.20
CA SER A 21 9.55 -14.49 12.78
C SER A 21 10.82 -13.97 12.12
N GLN A 22 11.68 -13.28 12.88
CA GLN A 22 12.95 -12.69 12.43
C GLN A 22 12.83 -11.90 11.12
N GLY A 23 11.78 -11.08 11.00
CA GLY A 23 11.50 -10.42 9.73
C GLY A 23 10.51 -9.28 9.80
N TRP A 24 10.55 -8.47 8.73
CA TRP A 24 9.65 -7.36 8.48
C TRP A 24 8.37 -7.83 7.81
N PHE A 25 7.25 -7.43 8.38
CA PHE A 25 5.95 -7.45 7.73
C PHE A 25 5.69 -6.05 7.20
N LYS A 26 5.65 -5.92 5.87
CA LYS A 26 5.52 -4.63 5.18
C LYS A 26 4.06 -4.35 4.85
N ASN A 27 3.70 -3.07 4.86
CA ASN A 27 2.36 -2.58 4.51
C ASN A 27 1.25 -3.37 5.21
N VAL A 28 1.42 -3.60 6.50
CA VAL A 28 0.42 -4.27 7.30
C VAL A 28 -0.74 -3.33 7.57
N GLU A 29 -1.91 -3.93 7.79
CA GLU A 29 -3.07 -3.25 8.35
C GLU A 29 -3.29 -3.79 9.76
N ILE A 30 -3.15 -2.93 10.76
CA ILE A 30 -3.46 -3.31 12.14
C ILE A 30 -4.98 -3.35 12.28
N LEU A 31 -5.50 -4.53 12.64
CA LEU A 31 -6.93 -4.79 12.82
C LEU A 31 -7.36 -4.52 14.25
N GLU A 32 -6.58 -5.02 15.22
CA GLU A 32 -6.91 -4.93 16.64
C GLU A 32 -5.65 -4.90 17.52
N VAL A 33 -5.73 -4.12 18.60
CA VAL A 33 -4.73 -4.09 19.67
C VAL A 33 -5.44 -4.33 21.00
N GLY A 34 -5.34 -5.57 21.49
CA GLY A 34 -5.81 -5.94 22.82
C GLY A 34 -4.76 -5.67 23.90
N ASP A 35 -5.01 -6.14 25.13
CA ASP A 35 -4.16 -5.84 26.30
C ASP A 35 -2.71 -6.34 26.16
N ASN A 36 -2.47 -7.43 25.43
CA ASN A 36 -1.10 -7.90 25.14
C ASN A 36 -0.98 -8.61 23.77
N VAL A 37 -1.96 -8.43 22.91
CA VAL A 37 -1.99 -9.08 21.60
C VAL A 37 -2.24 -8.05 20.51
N LEU A 38 -1.56 -8.24 19.40
CA LEU A 38 -1.68 -7.45 18.19
C LEU A 38 -2.16 -8.38 17.08
N THR A 39 -3.26 -8.02 16.43
CA THR A 39 -3.77 -8.70 15.25
C THR A 39 -3.63 -7.78 14.04
N PHE A 40 -2.96 -8.27 13.00
CA PHE A 40 -2.72 -7.51 11.79
C PHE A 40 -2.83 -8.37 10.54
N ARG A 41 -3.15 -7.71 9.43
CA ARG A 41 -3.25 -8.29 8.10
C ARG A 41 -2.04 -7.89 7.27
N TYR A 42 -1.51 -8.80 6.46
CA TYR A 42 -0.39 -8.52 5.56
C TYR A 42 -0.53 -9.30 4.25
N GLU A 43 0.12 -8.80 3.20
CA GLU A 43 0.19 -9.45 1.89
C GLU A 43 1.59 -10.05 1.69
N SER A 44 1.67 -11.28 1.15
CA SER A 44 2.95 -11.83 0.70
C SER A 44 3.46 -11.08 -0.53
N GLU A 45 4.78 -10.86 -0.64
CA GLU A 45 5.39 -10.27 -1.84
C GLU A 45 5.53 -11.26 -3.03
N SER A 46 4.97 -12.47 -2.93
CA SER A 46 5.01 -13.46 -4.02
C SER A 46 4.28 -12.98 -5.28
N GLU A 47 5.00 -12.94 -6.41
CA GLU A 47 4.51 -12.39 -7.69
C GLU A 47 3.43 -13.23 -8.39
N SER A 48 3.29 -14.51 -8.04
CA SER A 48 2.37 -15.42 -8.72
C SER A 48 0.92 -15.34 -8.21
N GLU A 49 0.71 -15.07 -6.91
CA GLU A 49 -0.62 -15.03 -6.29
C GLU A 49 -0.65 -14.03 -5.14
N ARG A 50 -1.55 -13.04 -5.19
CA ARG A 50 -1.82 -12.16 -4.06
C ARG A 50 -2.55 -12.96 -2.97
N LYS A 51 -1.83 -13.31 -1.91
CA LYS A 51 -2.40 -13.94 -0.70
C LYS A 51 -2.35 -12.97 0.45
N ILE A 52 -3.52 -12.74 1.04
CA ILE A 52 -3.71 -11.93 2.23
C ILE A 52 -3.78 -12.87 3.43
N TRP A 53 -2.97 -12.57 4.44
CA TRP A 53 -2.87 -13.35 5.67
C TRP A 53 -3.20 -12.48 6.87
N GLU A 54 -3.85 -13.07 7.86
CA GLU A 54 -4.06 -12.48 9.18
C GLU A 54 -3.15 -13.17 10.19
N LYS A 55 -2.57 -12.38 11.10
CA LYS A 55 -1.68 -12.89 12.14
C LYS A 55 -1.92 -12.19 13.45
N THR A 56 -1.95 -12.99 14.52
CA THR A 56 -2.01 -12.54 15.90
C THR A 56 -0.69 -12.87 16.60
N THR A 57 -0.09 -11.89 17.28
CA THR A 57 1.16 -12.06 18.04
C THR A 57 1.10 -11.26 19.34
N ARG A 58 1.98 -11.58 20.30
CA ARG A 58 2.16 -10.74 21.48
C ARG A 58 2.77 -9.41 21.11
N ILE A 59 2.35 -8.33 21.78
CA ILE A 59 2.93 -7.01 21.57
C ILE A 59 4.44 -7.02 21.89
N ASP A 60 4.85 -7.79 22.90
CA ASP A 60 6.25 -7.98 23.27
C ASP A 60 7.13 -8.57 22.15
N ASN A 61 6.53 -9.22 21.14
CA ASN A 61 7.27 -9.74 19.98
C ASN A 61 7.50 -8.68 18.90
N VAL A 62 6.89 -7.50 19.01
CA VAL A 62 7.11 -6.38 18.09
C VAL A 62 8.33 -5.62 18.58
N SER A 63 9.45 -5.68 17.86
CA SER A 63 10.65 -4.94 18.27
C SER A 63 10.67 -3.54 17.70
N GLU A 64 10.19 -3.35 16.47
CA GLU A 64 10.28 -2.10 15.74
C GLU A 64 9.02 -1.82 14.91
N ILE A 65 8.73 -0.52 14.75
CA ILE A 65 7.61 -0.01 13.96
C ILE A 65 8.16 1.09 13.04
N GLU A 66 7.98 0.92 11.73
CA GLU A 66 8.26 1.96 10.73
C GLU A 66 6.94 2.40 10.09
N VAL A 67 6.73 3.71 9.96
CA VAL A 67 5.54 4.29 9.35
C VAL A 67 5.95 5.11 8.14
N ARG A 68 5.50 4.71 6.95
CA ARG A 68 5.81 5.40 5.70
C ARG A 68 4.77 6.47 5.40
N LEU A 69 5.21 7.72 5.34
CA LEU A 69 4.37 8.88 5.02
C LEU A 69 3.93 8.92 3.55
N VAL A 70 4.63 8.20 2.67
CA VAL A 70 4.32 8.09 1.25
C VAL A 70 4.34 6.62 0.86
N VAL A 71 3.22 6.13 0.31
CA VAL A 71 3.11 4.79 -0.27
C VAL A 71 2.81 4.96 -1.74
N VAL A 72 3.75 4.61 -2.61
CA VAL A 72 3.48 4.52 -4.05
C VAL A 72 2.67 3.25 -4.27
N PRO A 73 1.44 3.33 -4.83
CA PRO A 73 0.64 2.14 -5.06
C PRO A 73 1.36 1.20 -6.03
N LYS A 74 1.31 -0.12 -5.77
CA LYS A 74 1.87 -1.12 -6.70
C LYS A 74 1.28 -0.91 -8.11
N MET A 75 2.12 -1.01 -9.14
CA MET A 75 1.82 -0.65 -10.55
C MET A 75 0.59 -1.37 -11.14
N ASN A 76 0.18 -2.50 -10.54
CA ASN A 76 -1.05 -3.24 -10.88
C ASN A 76 -2.26 -2.78 -10.06
N ASN A 77 -2.45 -1.47 -9.91
CA ASN A 77 -3.74 -0.90 -9.51
C ASN A 77 -4.51 -0.57 -10.81
N PRO A 78 -5.65 -1.22 -11.08
CA PRO A 78 -6.42 -0.96 -12.31
C PRO A 78 -6.78 0.52 -12.48
N GLN A 79 -6.96 1.27 -11.39
CA GLN A 79 -7.22 2.72 -11.44
C GLN A 79 -6.01 3.51 -11.96
N LEU A 80 -4.77 3.13 -11.62
CA LEU A 80 -3.56 3.78 -12.12
C LEU A 80 -3.29 3.46 -13.59
N ALA A 81 -3.61 2.24 -14.03
CA ALA A 81 -3.52 1.85 -15.43
C ALA A 81 -4.47 2.69 -16.31
N ASP A 82 -5.66 2.98 -15.79
CA ASP A 82 -6.68 3.77 -16.48
C ASP A 82 -6.30 5.26 -16.58
N ILE A 83 -5.80 5.84 -15.47
CA ILE A 83 -5.29 7.23 -15.44
C ILE A 83 -4.16 7.41 -16.46
N ARG A 84 -3.20 6.48 -16.54
CA ARG A 84 -2.13 6.51 -17.55
C ARG A 84 -2.72 6.52 -18.96
N GLY A 85 -3.71 5.68 -19.23
CA GLY A 85 -4.39 5.62 -20.53
C GLY A 85 -5.10 6.93 -20.89
N GLN A 86 -5.78 7.56 -19.93
CA GLN A 86 -6.44 8.86 -20.12
C GLN A 86 -5.41 9.98 -20.41
N LEU A 87 -4.31 10.02 -19.66
CA LEU A 87 -3.24 11.00 -19.87
C LEU A 87 -2.56 10.82 -21.24
N SER A 88 -2.30 9.59 -21.66
CA SER A 88 -1.77 9.31 -23.00
C SER A 88 -2.71 9.79 -24.11
N LYS A 89 -4.03 9.67 -23.93
CA LYS A 89 -5.03 10.18 -24.90
C LYS A 89 -5.06 11.71 -24.96
N LEU A 90 -4.90 12.39 -23.83
CA LEU A 90 -4.87 13.86 -23.78
C LEU A 90 -3.62 14.42 -24.48
N LEU A 91 -2.45 13.82 -24.25
CA LEU A 91 -1.20 14.22 -24.92
C LEU A 91 -1.25 14.05 -26.45
N GLN A 92 -1.97 13.04 -26.95
CA GLN A 92 -2.21 12.84 -28.39
C GLN A 92 -3.18 13.87 -28.98
N LYS A 93 -4.14 14.34 -28.18
CA LYS A 93 -5.15 15.29 -28.63
C LYS A 93 -4.58 16.70 -28.82
N GLU A 94 -3.61 17.10 -28.00
CA GLU A 94 -2.93 18.41 -28.12
C GLU A 94 -1.90 18.48 -29.27
N SER A 95 -1.52 17.34 -29.85
CA SER A 95 -0.53 17.27 -30.93
C SER A 95 -1.12 17.17 -32.34
N SER A 96 -2.46 17.29 -32.48
CA SER A 96 -3.11 17.40 -33.78
C SER A 96 -3.26 18.88 -34.16
N PRO A 97 -2.49 19.41 -35.13
CA PRO A 97 -2.75 20.75 -35.64
C PRO A 97 -4.08 20.71 -36.40
N GLU A 98 -5.04 21.56 -36.02
CA GLU A 98 -6.19 21.84 -36.87
C GLU A 98 -5.67 22.47 -38.16
N LEU A 99 -5.56 21.66 -39.22
CA LEU A 99 -5.34 22.16 -40.57
C LEU A 99 -6.62 22.91 -40.96
N ASP A 100 -6.54 24.24 -40.90
CA ASP A 100 -7.54 25.19 -41.34
C ASP A 100 -7.77 25.01 -42.85
N ASP A 101 -8.75 24.17 -43.20
CA ASP A 101 -9.18 23.89 -44.57
C ASP A 101 -10.08 25.02 -45.10
N ARG A 102 -9.56 26.25 -45.04
CA ARG A 102 -10.18 27.47 -45.57
C ARG A 102 -9.19 28.34 -46.32
N MET A 103 -8.68 27.84 -47.46
CA MET A 103 -8.39 28.71 -48.60
C MET A 103 -8.75 27.99 -49.90
N ILE A 104 -9.94 28.35 -50.41
CA ILE A 104 -10.26 28.35 -51.85
C ILE A 104 -9.47 29.50 -52.49
#